data_AF-A0A7W8QR95-F1
#
_entry.id   AF-A0A7W8QR95-F1
#
_cell.length_a   1.000
_cell.length_b   1.000
_cell.length_c   1.000
_cell.angle_alpha   90.00
_cell.angle_beta   90.00
_cell.angle_gamma   90.00
#
_symmetry.space_group_name_H-M   'P 1'
#
loop_
_entity.id
_entity.type
_entity.pdbx_description
1 polymer ?
#
loop_
_entity_poly.entity_id
_entity_poly.type
_entity_poly.pdbx_seq_one_letter_code
_entity_poly.pdbx_strand_id
1 'polypeptide(L)'
;MAVTEGPADAGYGQAATAAFEIQVQLSTRVGCRTLGRSEGILREALYSLHSMFEIVRDVLETRDLAGAAAAGDRDAAAVLECADELLEGALRPFLDRWHPLLAAYEGRRPEGRSVVEHEGRWERAEEFRAALRDLGDRLTEVNRKLAGISGTDLEPPLPAR
;
A
#
# COMPACT_ATOMS: atom_id res chain seq x y z
N MET A 1 26.55 -4.30 -45.47
CA MET A 1 26.46 -4.43 -44.00
C MET A 1 25.27 -3.59 -43.55
N ALA A 2 24.11 -4.23 -43.38
CA ALA A 2 22.98 -3.59 -42.73
C ALA A 2 23.18 -3.78 -41.23
N VAL A 3 23.45 -2.69 -40.52
CA VAL A 3 23.39 -2.65 -39.07
C VAL A 3 21.90 -2.73 -38.74
N THR A 4 21.45 -3.89 -38.30
CA THR A 4 20.17 -4.03 -37.61
C THR A 4 20.26 -3.23 -36.31
N GLU A 5 19.63 -2.06 -36.28
CA GLU A 5 19.26 -1.41 -35.04
C GLU A 5 18.45 -2.42 -34.21
N GLY A 6 19.02 -2.88 -33.10
CA GLY A 6 18.25 -3.58 -32.07
C GLY A 6 17.16 -2.64 -31.53
N PRO A 7 16.08 -3.17 -30.93
CA PRO A 7 14.96 -2.35 -30.52
C PRO A 7 15.46 -1.29 -29.54
N ALA A 8 15.44 -0.04 -30.00
CA ALA A 8 15.64 1.12 -29.18
C ALA A 8 14.56 1.10 -28.09
N ASP A 9 14.98 1.06 -26.83
CA ASP A 9 14.33 1.72 -25.71
C ASP A 9 12.80 1.81 -25.78
N ALA A 10 12.12 0.66 -25.72
CA ALA A 10 10.69 0.64 -25.41
C ALA A 10 10.56 0.82 -23.90
N GLY A 11 10.80 2.05 -23.42
CA GLY A 11 10.46 2.42 -22.05
C GLY A 11 9.02 1.99 -21.77
N TYR A 12 8.80 1.25 -20.68
CA TYR A 12 7.46 0.85 -20.26
C TYR A 12 6.52 2.07 -20.28
N GLY A 13 5.30 1.91 -20.79
CA GLY A 13 4.31 3.00 -20.81
C GLY A 13 4.12 3.62 -19.43
N GLN A 14 3.69 4.88 -19.36
CA GLN A 14 3.56 5.62 -18.10
C GLN A 14 2.69 4.88 -17.08
N ALA A 15 1.61 4.26 -17.54
CA ALA A 15 0.74 3.41 -16.74
C ALA A 15 1.44 2.16 -16.18
N ALA A 16 2.18 1.42 -17.02
CA ALA A 16 2.92 0.23 -16.58
C ALA A 16 4.02 0.57 -15.56
N THR A 17 4.71 1.71 -15.75
CA THR A 17 5.71 2.23 -14.81
C THR A 17 5.07 2.62 -13.48
N ALA A 18 3.98 3.39 -13.50
CA ALA A 18 3.25 3.77 -12.29
C ALA A 18 2.72 2.54 -11.54
N ALA A 19 2.15 1.57 -12.26
CA ALA A 19 1.65 0.34 -11.68
C ALA A 19 2.75 -0.46 -10.99
N PHE A 20 3.95 -0.52 -11.58
CA PHE A 20 5.12 -1.15 -10.95
C PHE A 20 5.58 -0.40 -9.70
N GLU A 21 5.68 0.93 -9.76
CA GLU A 21 6.10 1.75 -8.61
C GLU A 21 5.16 1.59 -7.41
N ILE A 22 3.84 1.56 -7.66
CA ILE A 22 2.85 1.34 -6.60
C ILE A 22 3.00 -0.08 -6.01
N GLN A 23 3.24 -1.11 -6.84
CA GLN A 23 3.48 -2.48 -6.34
C GLN A 23 4.73 -2.58 -5.46
N VAL A 24 5.81 -1.88 -5.81
CA VAL A 24 7.02 -1.82 -4.97
C VAL A 24 6.67 -1.27 -3.58
N GLN A 25 5.83 -0.25 -3.51
CA GLN A 25 5.40 0.32 -2.23
C GLN A 25 4.52 -0.67 -1.45
N LEU A 26 3.58 -1.34 -2.10
CA LEU A 26 2.70 -2.32 -1.46
C LEU A 26 3.44 -3.55 -0.92
N SER A 27 4.39 -4.08 -1.69
CA SER A 27 5.20 -5.26 -1.32
C SER A 27 6.20 -5.01 -0.19
N THR A 28 6.64 -3.76 -0.01
CA THR A 28 7.65 -3.39 1.01
C THR A 28 7.06 -2.84 2.30
N ARG A 29 5.80 -2.40 2.29
CA ARG A 29 5.16 -1.77 3.45
C ARG A 29 4.46 -2.78 4.35
N VAL A 30 4.46 -2.45 5.64
CA VAL A 30 4.23 -3.32 6.81
C VAL A 30 2.88 -4.05 6.81
N GLY A 31 1.91 -3.66 5.98
CA GLY A 31 0.62 -4.35 5.84
C GLY A 31 0.72 -5.80 5.33
N CYS A 32 1.79 -6.15 4.61
CA CYS A 32 1.97 -7.48 4.00
C CYS A 32 2.93 -8.40 4.77
N ARG A 33 3.58 -7.92 5.83
CA ARG A 33 4.44 -8.73 6.69
C ARG A 33 3.82 -8.81 8.07
N THR A 34 3.33 -10.00 8.42
CA THR A 34 2.75 -10.34 9.72
C THR A 34 3.52 -9.69 10.86
N LEU A 35 2.93 -8.67 11.47
CA LEU A 35 3.29 -8.31 12.83
C LEU A 35 2.92 -9.51 13.70
N GLY A 36 3.91 -10.24 14.20
CA GLY A 36 3.70 -11.27 15.21
C GLY A 36 2.90 -10.72 16.40
N ARG A 37 2.35 -11.62 17.23
CA ARG A 37 1.45 -11.26 18.36
C ARG A 37 2.06 -10.23 19.33
N SER A 38 3.39 -10.12 19.34
CA SER A 38 4.20 -9.24 20.17
C SER A 38 5.19 -8.38 19.38
N GLU A 39 5.10 -8.34 18.05
CA GLU A 39 6.03 -7.61 17.19
C GLU A 39 5.40 -6.35 16.60
N GLY A 40 6.24 -5.33 16.43
CA GLY A 40 5.89 -4.04 15.83
C GLY A 40 5.07 -3.11 16.73
N ILE A 41 5.17 -1.82 16.42
CA ILE A 41 4.39 -0.76 17.05
C ILE A 41 3.18 -0.51 16.14
N LEU A 42 1.96 -0.57 16.70
CA LEU A 42 0.70 -0.42 15.94
C LEU A 42 0.62 0.96 15.29
N ARG A 43 1.18 1.97 15.98
CA ARG A 43 1.34 3.32 15.45
C ARG A 43 2.17 3.35 14.18
N GLU A 44 3.29 2.66 14.14
CA GLU A 44 4.17 2.63 12.96
C GLU A 44 3.48 1.95 11.77
N ALA A 45 2.67 0.92 12.01
CA ALA A 45 1.84 0.32 10.97
C ALA A 45 0.85 1.35 10.38
N LEU A 46 0.14 2.08 11.24
CA LEU A 46 -0.79 3.13 10.80
C LEU A 46 -0.08 4.26 10.02
N TYR A 47 1.09 4.71 10.47
CA TYR A 47 1.87 5.71 9.73
C TYR A 47 2.34 5.19 8.37
N SER A 48 2.82 3.95 8.31
CA SER A 48 3.24 3.31 7.06
C SER A 48 2.10 3.25 6.05
N LEU A 49 0.89 2.87 6.49
CA LEU A 49 -0.32 2.86 5.68
C LEU A 49 -0.76 4.26 5.27
N HIS A 50 -0.75 5.23 6.19
CA HIS A 50 -1.13 6.62 5.88
C HIS A 50 -0.21 7.26 4.83
N SER A 51 1.10 7.02 4.90
CA SER A 51 2.05 7.58 3.92
C SER A 51 1.85 7.05 2.49
N MET A 52 1.08 5.97 2.28
CA MET A 52 0.68 5.52 0.93
C MET A 52 -0.10 6.57 0.16
N PHE A 53 -0.90 7.41 0.83
CA PHE A 53 -1.69 8.43 0.15
C PHE A 53 -0.81 9.44 -0.59
N GLU A 54 0.26 9.90 0.06
CA GLU A 54 1.19 10.86 -0.53
C GLU A 54 1.97 10.21 -1.67
N ILE A 55 2.48 9.00 -1.44
CA ILE A 55 3.30 8.29 -2.42
C ILE A 55 2.53 7.91 -3.68
N VAL A 56 1.31 7.39 -3.52
CA VAL A 56 0.50 7.03 -4.69
C VAL A 56 0.14 8.27 -5.48
N ARG A 57 -0.27 9.37 -4.81
CA ARG A 57 -0.58 10.63 -5.51
C ARG A 57 0.62 11.19 -6.26
N ASP A 58 1.81 11.16 -5.64
CA ASP A 58 3.06 11.60 -6.27
C ASP A 58 3.41 10.78 -7.51
N VAL A 59 3.23 9.45 -7.47
CA VAL A 59 3.42 8.58 -8.64
C VAL A 59 2.41 8.92 -9.74
N LEU A 60 1.12 9.06 -9.41
CA LEU A 60 0.08 9.37 -10.39
C LEU A 60 0.30 10.74 -11.06
N GLU A 61 0.75 11.74 -10.30
CA GLU A 61 1.03 13.10 -10.77
C GLU A 61 2.31 13.16 -11.61
N THR A 62 3.41 12.58 -11.12
CA THR A 62 4.71 12.56 -11.82
C THR A 62 4.63 11.87 -13.18
N ARG A 63 3.71 10.92 -13.33
CA ARG A 63 3.46 10.15 -14.57
C ARG A 63 2.28 10.69 -15.39
N ASP A 64 1.70 11.83 -15.01
CA ASP A 64 0.53 12.45 -15.65
C ASP A 64 -0.57 11.43 -16.04
N LEU A 65 -0.92 10.52 -15.12
CA LEU A 65 -1.89 9.48 -15.45
C LEU A 65 -3.28 10.04 -15.72
N ALA A 66 -3.63 11.16 -15.07
CA ALA A 66 -4.87 11.86 -15.36
C ALA A 66 -4.91 12.40 -16.79
N GLY A 67 -3.83 13.00 -17.29
CA GLY A 67 -3.71 13.45 -18.67
C GLY A 67 -3.76 12.30 -19.66
N ALA A 68 -3.02 11.21 -19.38
CA ALA A 68 -3.03 10.01 -20.23
C ALA A 68 -4.42 9.36 -20.32
N ALA A 69 -5.12 9.21 -19.19
CA ALA A 69 -6.48 8.68 -19.15
C ALA A 69 -7.47 9.59 -19.91
N ALA A 70 -7.37 10.91 -19.75
CA ALA A 70 -8.18 11.87 -20.50
C ALA A 70 -7.91 11.81 -22.01
N ALA A 71 -6.70 11.44 -22.43
CA ALA A 71 -6.33 11.19 -23.82
C ALA A 71 -6.77 9.81 -24.35
N GLY A 72 -7.41 8.98 -23.52
CA GLY A 72 -7.96 7.68 -23.90
C GLY A 72 -7.07 6.47 -23.62
N ASP A 73 -5.97 6.64 -22.88
CA ASP A 73 -5.16 5.52 -22.41
C ASP A 73 -5.94 4.72 -21.34
N ARG A 74 -6.30 3.48 -21.70
CA ARG A 74 -7.09 2.60 -20.83
C ARG A 74 -6.29 2.03 -19.67
N ASP A 75 -4.99 1.85 -19.84
CA ASP A 75 -4.14 1.33 -18.76
C ASP A 75 -3.93 2.43 -17.72
N ALA A 76 -3.77 3.68 -18.14
CA ALA A 76 -3.73 4.82 -17.22
C ALA A 76 -5.03 4.96 -16.41
N ALA A 77 -6.19 4.81 -17.06
CA ALA A 77 -7.49 4.80 -16.38
C ALA A 77 -7.59 3.64 -15.36
N ALA A 78 -7.15 2.44 -15.74
CA ALA A 78 -7.16 1.27 -14.84
C ALA A 78 -6.23 1.45 -13.62
N VAL A 79 -5.08 2.11 -13.77
CA VAL A 79 -4.20 2.44 -12.62
C VAL A 79 -4.88 3.46 -11.69
N LEU A 80 -5.57 4.47 -12.22
CA LEU A 80 -6.33 5.42 -11.42
C LEU A 80 -7.46 4.72 -10.62
N GLU A 81 -8.19 3.80 -11.25
CA GLU A 81 -9.21 2.99 -10.57
C GLU A 81 -8.60 2.13 -9.43
N CYS A 82 -7.44 1.51 -9.68
CA CYS A 82 -6.72 0.76 -8.66
C CYS A 82 -6.26 1.66 -7.50
N ALA A 83 -5.85 2.91 -7.79
CA ALA A 83 -5.46 3.86 -6.77
C ALA A 83 -6.67 4.31 -5.91
N ASP A 84 -7.84 4.53 -6.50
CA ASP A 84 -9.06 4.84 -5.75
C ASP A 84 -9.49 3.67 -4.87
N GLU A 85 -9.46 2.44 -5.40
CA GLU A 85 -9.75 1.23 -4.64
C GLU A 85 -8.79 1.04 -3.46
N LEU A 86 -7.50 1.32 -3.66
CA LEU A 86 -6.48 1.28 -2.62
C LEU A 86 -6.72 2.37 -1.56
N LEU A 87 -6.74 3.63 -1.96
CA LEU A 87 -6.71 4.76 -1.05
C LEU A 87 -8.06 4.96 -0.37
N GLU A 88 -9.14 5.02 -1.15
CA GLU A 88 -10.48 5.33 -0.65
C GLU A 88 -11.26 4.07 -0.27
N GLY A 89 -11.09 2.98 -1.02
CA GLY A 89 -11.81 1.73 -0.78
C GLY A 89 -11.24 0.90 0.39
N ALA A 90 -9.92 0.89 0.57
CA ALA A 90 -9.25 0.04 1.55
C ALA A 90 -8.61 0.83 2.70
N LEU A 91 -7.73 1.78 2.40
CA LEU A 91 -6.93 2.47 3.43
C LEU A 91 -7.76 3.47 4.24
N ARG A 92 -8.54 4.34 3.61
CA ARG A 92 -9.32 5.37 4.31
C ARG A 92 -10.23 4.77 5.40
N PRO A 93 -11.09 3.77 5.13
CA PRO A 93 -11.99 3.24 6.15
C PRO A 93 -11.23 2.58 7.32
N PHE A 94 -10.10 1.95 7.03
CA PHE A 94 -9.24 1.34 8.05
C PHE A 94 -8.64 2.42 8.96
N LEU A 95 -8.01 3.44 8.36
CA LEU A 95 -7.34 4.52 9.07
C LEU A 95 -8.32 5.37 9.88
N ASP A 96 -9.49 5.70 9.31
CA ASP A 96 -10.55 6.48 9.98
C ASP A 96 -11.05 5.80 11.26
N ARG A 97 -11.12 4.48 11.25
CA ARG A 97 -11.45 3.71 12.46
C ARG A 97 -10.30 3.72 13.45
N TRP A 98 -9.11 3.31 13.02
CA TRP A 98 -8.08 2.87 13.95
C TRP A 98 -7.19 3.99 14.48
N HIS A 99 -6.94 5.06 13.71
CA HIS A 99 -6.19 6.22 14.20
C HIS A 99 -6.77 6.83 15.48
N PRO A 100 -8.05 7.26 15.52
CA PRO A 100 -8.59 7.91 16.71
C PRO A 100 -8.64 6.96 17.91
N LEU A 101 -8.92 5.67 17.68
CA LEU A 101 -8.98 4.67 18.72
C LEU A 101 -7.61 4.43 19.38
N LEU A 102 -6.55 4.28 18.58
CA LEU A 102 -5.20 4.11 19.10
C LEU A 102 -4.73 5.38 19.81
N ALA A 103 -4.94 6.55 19.20
CA ALA A 103 -4.57 7.84 19.79
C ALA A 103 -5.23 8.08 21.16
N ALA A 104 -6.52 7.74 21.30
CA ALA A 104 -7.23 7.84 22.58
C ALA A 104 -6.65 6.92 23.65
N TYR A 105 -6.20 5.73 23.25
CA TYR A 105 -5.56 4.78 24.16
C TYR A 105 -4.19 5.26 24.63
N GLU A 106 -3.34 5.73 23.72
CA GLU A 106 -1.99 6.20 24.09
C GLU A 106 -2.01 7.50 24.87
N GLY A 107 -3.02 8.36 24.66
CA GLY A 107 -3.24 9.54 25.49
C GLY A 107 -3.45 9.23 26.98
N ARG A 108 -3.75 7.97 27.32
CA ARG A 108 -3.91 7.48 28.70
C ARG A 108 -2.66 6.77 29.23
N ARG A 109 -1.54 6.82 28.51
CA ARG A 109 -0.29 6.15 28.90
C ARG A 109 0.22 6.71 30.24
N PRO A 110 0.40 5.87 31.29
CA PRO A 110 0.97 6.31 32.55
C PRO A 110 2.42 6.81 32.38
N GLU A 111 2.81 7.77 33.23
CA GLU A 111 4.21 8.18 33.33
C GLU A 111 5.11 6.99 33.68
N GLY A 112 6.31 6.95 33.08
CA GLY A 112 7.27 5.85 33.27
C GLY A 112 6.99 4.57 32.47
N ARG A 113 5.83 4.43 31.81
CA ARG A 113 5.56 3.29 30.90
C ARG A 113 6.01 3.59 29.48
N SER A 114 6.69 2.65 28.83
CA SER A 114 7.08 2.81 27.42
C SER A 114 5.89 2.71 26.46
N VAL A 115 6.01 3.24 25.25
CA VAL A 115 4.95 3.17 24.22
C VAL A 115 4.63 1.71 23.88
N VAL A 116 5.65 0.89 23.62
CA VAL A 116 5.51 -0.53 23.27
C VAL A 116 4.78 -1.31 24.36
N GLU A 117 5.16 -1.09 25.62
CA GLU A 117 4.56 -1.78 26.77
C GLU A 117 3.12 -1.33 27.03
N HIS A 118 2.79 -0.08 26.68
CA HIS A 118 1.43 0.44 26.74
C HIS A 118 0.59 -0.16 25.62
N GLU A 119 0.98 -0.01 24.35
CA GLU A 119 0.26 -0.58 23.20
C GLU A 119 0.03 -2.09 23.31
N GLY A 120 0.99 -2.84 23.84
CA GLY A 120 0.86 -4.28 24.07
C GLY A 120 -0.24 -4.67 25.05
N ARG A 121 -0.74 -3.72 25.86
CA ARG A 121 -1.88 -3.92 26.77
C ARG A 121 -3.18 -3.35 26.24
N TRP A 122 -3.21 -2.87 25.00
CA TRP A 122 -4.43 -2.36 24.43
C TRP A 122 -5.43 -3.49 24.22
N GLU A 123 -6.60 -3.38 24.83
CA GLU A 123 -7.65 -4.39 24.78
C GLU A 123 -8.13 -4.70 23.36
N ARG A 124 -7.90 -3.77 22.41
CA ARG A 124 -8.25 -3.93 20.99
C ARG A 124 -7.08 -4.33 20.10
N ALA A 125 -5.90 -4.61 20.66
CA ALA A 125 -4.72 -4.94 19.85
C ALA A 125 -4.93 -6.18 18.97
N GLU A 126 -5.58 -7.23 19.49
CA GLU A 126 -5.87 -8.44 18.71
C GLU A 126 -6.89 -8.15 17.59
N GLU A 127 -7.89 -7.30 17.87
CA GLU A 127 -8.90 -6.85 16.89
C GLU A 127 -8.25 -6.02 15.77
N PHE A 128 -7.35 -5.10 16.13
CA PHE A 128 -6.56 -4.32 15.17
C PHE A 128 -5.70 -5.23 14.29
N ARG A 129 -4.99 -6.19 14.88
CA ARG A 129 -4.14 -7.13 14.11
C ARG A 129 -4.97 -8.01 13.18
N ALA A 130 -6.18 -8.40 13.57
CA ALA A 130 -7.10 -9.11 12.69
C ALA A 130 -7.53 -8.24 11.52
N ALA A 131 -7.98 -7.02 11.78
CA ALA A 131 -8.35 -6.08 10.72
C ALA A 131 -7.17 -5.75 9.79
N LEU A 132 -5.94 -5.72 10.30
CA LEU A 132 -4.74 -5.50 9.49
C LEU A 132 -4.47 -6.67 8.53
N ARG A 133 -4.73 -7.91 8.96
CA ARG A 133 -4.65 -9.09 8.07
C ARG A 133 -5.71 -9.02 6.97
N ASP A 134 -6.95 -8.72 7.33
CA ASP A 134 -8.05 -8.57 6.38
C ASP A 134 -7.79 -7.43 5.37
N LEU A 135 -7.13 -6.35 5.83
CA LEU A 135 -6.66 -5.28 4.96
C LEU A 135 -5.59 -5.81 4.01
N GLY A 136 -4.60 -6.56 4.51
CA GLY A 136 -3.55 -7.19 3.70
C GLY A 136 -4.12 -7.99 2.52
N ASP A 137 -5.16 -8.80 2.75
CA ASP A 137 -5.82 -9.58 1.69
C ASP A 137 -6.39 -8.67 0.58
N ARG A 138 -7.01 -7.54 0.94
CA ARG A 138 -7.52 -6.54 -0.02
C ARG A 138 -6.40 -5.84 -0.78
N LEU A 139 -5.30 -5.51 -0.10
CA LEU A 139 -4.14 -4.88 -0.74
C LEU A 139 -3.49 -5.84 -1.77
N THR A 140 -3.47 -7.14 -1.47
CA THR A 140 -3.01 -8.16 -2.41
C THR A 140 -3.89 -8.24 -3.67
N GLU A 141 -5.20 -8.06 -3.55
CA GLU A 141 -6.11 -8.00 -4.72
C GLU A 141 -5.79 -6.81 -5.63
N VAL A 142 -5.56 -5.63 -5.05
CA VAL A 142 -5.12 -4.45 -5.81
C VAL A 142 -3.76 -4.67 -6.45
N ASN A 143 -2.81 -5.26 -5.71
CA ASN A 143 -1.47 -5.56 -6.21
C ASN A 143 -1.52 -6.49 -7.44
N ARG A 144 -2.40 -7.50 -7.44
CA ARG A 144 -2.64 -8.38 -8.59
C ARG A 144 -3.17 -7.65 -9.82
N LYS A 145 -4.07 -6.67 -9.64
CA LYS A 145 -4.56 -5.83 -10.75
C LYS A 145 -3.43 -5.00 -11.34
N LEU A 146 -2.63 -4.36 -10.48
CA LEU A 146 -1.45 -3.59 -10.90
C LEU A 146 -0.40 -4.46 -11.61
N ALA A 147 -0.19 -5.69 -11.16
CA ALA A 147 0.72 -6.65 -11.80
C ALA A 147 0.29 -6.95 -13.25
N GLY A 148 -1.02 -7.06 -13.50
CA GLY A 148 -1.56 -7.22 -14.85
C GLY A 148 -1.26 -6.05 -15.77
N ILE A 149 -1.17 -4.82 -15.22
CA ILE A 149 -0.87 -3.60 -15.98
C ILE A 149 0.64 -3.42 -16.18
N SER A 150 1.45 -3.67 -15.15
CA SER A 150 2.92 -3.54 -15.23
C SER A 150 3.58 -4.68 -16.02
N GLY A 151 2.89 -5.81 -16.17
CA GLY A 151 3.46 -7.05 -16.72
C GLY A 151 4.48 -7.71 -15.80
N THR A 152 4.57 -7.28 -14.53
CA THR A 152 5.49 -7.81 -13.51
C THR A 152 4.72 -8.10 -12.24
N ASP A 153 4.89 -9.31 -11.70
CA ASP A 153 4.28 -9.71 -10.44
C ASP A 153 5.29 -9.59 -9.29
N LEU A 154 5.08 -8.61 -8.41
CA LEU A 154 5.88 -8.38 -7.20
C LEU A 154 5.25 -8.99 -5.94
N GLU A 155 4.27 -9.89 -6.06
CA GLU A 155 3.68 -10.55 -4.90
C GLU A 155 4.78 -11.25 -4.07
N PRO A 156 4.95 -10.92 -2.78
CA PRO A 156 5.83 -11.68 -1.91
C PRO A 156 5.26 -13.11 -1.77
N PRO A 157 6.10 -14.16 -1.71
CA PRO A 157 5.59 -15.53 -1.56
C PRO A 157 4.70 -15.60 -0.31
N LEU A 158 3.48 -16.12 -0.47
CA LEU A 158 2.56 -16.33 0.65
C LEU A 158 3.30 -17.03 1.80
N PRO A 159 3.19 -16.54 3.05
CA PRO A 159 3.75 -17.28 4.18
C PRO A 159 3.13 -18.68 4.18
N ALA A 160 3.98 -19.70 4.25
CA ALA A 160 3.54 -21.08 4.38
C ALA A 160 2.56 -21.17 5.57
N ARG A 161 1.36 -21.69 5.31
CA ARG A 161 0.28 -21.87 6.29
C ARG A 161 0.71 -22.73 7.47
#